data_AF-A0A087TE52-F1
#
_entry.id   AF-A0A087TE52-F1
#
_cell.length_a   1.000
_cell.length_b   1.000
_cell.length_c   1.000
_cell.angle_alpha   90.00
_cell.angle_beta   90.00
_cell.angle_gamma   90.00
#
_symmetry.space_group_name_H-M   'P 1'
#
loop_
_entity.id
_entity.type
_entity.pdbx_description
1 polymer ?
#
loop_
_entity_poly.entity_id
_entity_poly.type
_entity_poly.pdbx_seq_one_letter_code
_entity_poly.pdbx_strand_id
1 'polypeptide(L)'
;MDRLKKFIDQEISELEKRKTNEGLLNDNESCDSLILSEEVEPETEDKKGLNKFIELPTTWNVISHEVTDASQAPRAALYIINRTWSPIVIKNYRDIITISISTSNSDLYFTSAYASPSEDLETTLHDLHHILQRHPHQHLISGDFNAHSNLWGYHRNNTRNMLMEDFINAHNLMLHNTPDDSPTFVTINGKGWPDLTLSSHHLINRISNRRICEDESISDHQIVSFDITFEVPRTQTLRYRISRNAEKKFTKALNSKAHIILHEIQSINSKDEANAYASTLTKHIQEISHTSLKIKTVNHNTKPNWWTKELQAERQKTKALRQKMKRRTTDEERKAAWIDYNKQRAIYKKKLIEAKLKSWRSY
;
A
#
# COMPACT_ATOMS: atom_id res chain seq x y z
N MET A 1 -16.86 10.14 -16.23
CA MET A 1 -15.97 10.50 -17.40
C MET A 1 -16.07 11.98 -17.83
N ASP A 2 -17.18 12.49 -18.39
CA ASP A 2 -17.27 13.90 -18.82
C ASP A 2 -17.32 14.91 -17.67
N ARG A 3 -17.81 14.48 -16.50
CA ARG A 3 -17.91 15.34 -15.30
C ARG A 3 -16.56 15.63 -14.65
N LEU A 4 -15.69 14.62 -14.51
CA LEU A 4 -14.33 14.80 -13.97
C LEU A 4 -13.47 15.65 -14.90
N LYS A 5 -13.59 15.45 -16.21
CA LYS A 5 -12.91 16.27 -17.22
C LYS A 5 -13.38 17.73 -17.16
N LYS A 6 -14.70 17.97 -17.05
CA LYS A 6 -15.26 19.31 -16.85
C LYS A 6 -14.82 19.97 -15.54
N PHE A 7 -14.73 19.21 -14.45
CA PHE A 7 -14.28 19.72 -13.15
C PHE A 7 -12.82 20.16 -13.21
N ILE A 8 -11.93 19.31 -13.75
CA ILE A 8 -10.51 19.65 -13.93
C ILE A 8 -10.34 20.83 -14.89
N ASP A 9 -11.11 20.89 -15.98
CA ASP A 9 -11.05 21.99 -16.94
C ASP A 9 -11.57 23.30 -16.34
N GLN A 10 -12.56 23.25 -15.43
CA GLN A 10 -13.07 24.40 -14.67
C GLN A 10 -12.03 24.91 -13.66
N GLU A 11 -11.38 24.00 -12.93
CA GLU A 11 -10.33 24.31 -11.96
C GLU A 11 -9.10 24.92 -12.65
N ILE A 12 -8.71 24.38 -13.82
CA ILE A 12 -7.65 24.96 -14.67
C ILE A 12 -8.03 26.37 -15.13
N SER A 13 -9.28 26.61 -15.56
CA SER A 13 -9.76 27.91 -16.04
C SER A 13 -9.77 28.99 -14.94
N GLU A 14 -10.12 28.63 -13.71
CA GLU A 14 -10.07 29.54 -12.56
C GLU A 14 -8.64 29.91 -12.17
N LEU A 15 -7.70 28.96 -12.31
CA LEU A 15 -6.28 29.16 -12.06
C LEU A 15 -5.57 29.92 -13.21
N GLU A 16 -6.13 29.91 -14.42
CA GLU A 16 -5.63 30.64 -15.60
C GLU A 16 -5.87 32.14 -15.55
N LYS A 17 -6.95 32.60 -14.90
CA LYS A 17 -7.25 34.03 -14.74
C LYS A 17 -6.25 34.79 -13.86
N ARG A 18 -5.32 34.11 -13.18
CA ARG A 18 -4.56 34.66 -12.05
C ARG A 18 -3.07 34.85 -12.29
N LYS A 19 -2.55 34.71 -13.51
CA LYS A 19 -1.08 34.72 -13.68
C LYS A 19 -0.52 35.23 -15.00
N THR A 20 0.30 36.28 -14.91
CA THR A 20 1.25 36.73 -15.93
C THR A 20 2.70 36.58 -15.43
N ASN A 21 3.53 35.99 -16.30
CA ASN A 21 5.00 35.97 -16.43
C ASN A 21 5.93 35.05 -15.57
N GLU A 22 7.05 34.68 -16.23
CA GLU A 22 7.75 33.37 -16.25
C GLU A 22 8.98 33.19 -15.31
N GLY A 23 9.54 31.96 -15.30
CA GLY A 23 10.99 31.70 -15.09
C GLY A 23 11.36 30.39 -14.36
N LEU A 24 12.01 29.44 -15.06
CA LEU A 24 12.36 28.04 -14.70
C LEU A 24 13.87 27.80 -14.44
N LEU A 25 14.24 26.75 -13.68
CA LEU A 25 15.52 25.99 -13.76
C LEU A 25 15.46 24.66 -12.94
N ASN A 26 16.29 23.68 -13.33
CA ASN A 26 16.23 22.22 -13.10
C ASN A 26 16.99 21.70 -11.85
N ASP A 27 16.65 20.47 -11.37
CA ASP A 27 17.51 19.25 -11.35
C ASP A 27 16.95 18.10 -10.47
N ASN A 28 17.34 16.85 -10.79
CA ASN A 28 16.72 15.57 -10.43
C ASN A 28 17.49 14.73 -9.39
N GLU A 29 16.75 13.85 -8.67
CA GLU A 29 17.09 12.43 -8.39
C GLU A 29 15.89 11.72 -7.68
N SER A 30 15.76 10.39 -7.83
CA SER A 30 14.58 9.53 -7.52
C SER A 30 14.97 8.25 -6.78
N CYS A 31 14.14 7.79 -5.82
CA CYS A 31 14.31 6.60 -4.97
C CYS A 31 13.61 5.35 -5.55
N ASP A 32 14.27 4.19 -5.50
CA ASP A 32 13.77 2.88 -5.96
C ASP A 32 13.52 1.93 -4.76
N SER A 33 12.41 1.17 -4.84
CA SER A 33 11.84 0.18 -3.88
C SER A 33 10.97 0.76 -2.76
N LEU A 34 9.64 0.60 -2.91
CA LEU A 34 8.62 0.99 -1.94
C LEU A 34 7.59 -0.13 -1.75
N ILE A 35 7.15 -0.37 -0.53
CA ILE A 35 5.85 -0.99 -0.27
C ILE A 35 4.95 0.18 0.11
N LEU A 36 4.02 0.55 -0.79
CA LEU A 36 3.09 1.64 -0.56
C LEU A 36 1.83 1.08 0.12
N SER A 37 1.55 1.54 1.34
CA SER A 37 0.19 1.66 1.85
C SER A 37 -0.36 2.98 1.32
N GLU A 38 -1.35 2.93 0.43
CA GLU A 38 -2.01 4.12 -0.11
C GLU A 38 -3.52 3.96 0.07
N GLU A 39 -4.16 5.04 0.46
CA GLU A 39 -5.59 5.09 0.80
C GLU A 39 -6.46 5.35 -0.41
N VAL A 40 -7.69 4.86 -0.35
CA VAL A 40 -8.70 5.10 -1.38
C VAL A 40 -9.66 6.16 -0.89
N GLU A 41 -9.43 7.41 -1.27
CA GLU A 41 -10.44 8.43 -1.02
C GLU A 41 -11.71 8.17 -1.85
N PRO A 42 -12.90 8.24 -1.22
CA PRO A 42 -14.16 8.04 -1.92
C PRO A 42 -14.63 9.32 -2.61
N GLU A 43 -13.93 9.78 -3.66
CA GLU A 43 -14.49 10.85 -4.50
C GLU A 43 -15.40 10.29 -5.61
N THR A 44 -16.70 10.35 -5.34
CA THR A 44 -17.86 10.28 -6.25
C THR A 44 -18.12 8.98 -7.03
N GLU A 45 -19.43 8.70 -7.16
CA GLU A 45 -20.05 7.56 -7.83
C GLU A 45 -19.58 7.41 -9.29
N ASP A 46 -18.65 6.51 -9.56
CA ASP A 46 -18.54 5.88 -10.87
C ASP A 46 -18.19 4.40 -10.70
N LYS A 47 -19.04 3.55 -11.28
CA LYS A 47 -19.02 2.09 -11.14
C LYS A 47 -17.73 1.49 -11.74
N LYS A 48 -17.17 0.51 -11.02
CA LYS A 48 -15.91 -0.26 -11.23
C LYS A 48 -14.69 0.36 -10.54
N GLY A 49 -14.63 0.19 -9.23
CA GLY A 49 -13.59 0.66 -8.30
C GLY A 49 -12.21 0.02 -8.42
N LEU A 50 -11.70 -0.21 -9.63
CA LEU A 50 -10.32 -0.66 -9.87
C LEU A 50 -9.38 0.43 -10.42
N ASN A 51 -9.91 1.63 -10.70
CA ASN A 51 -9.16 2.73 -11.33
C ASN A 51 -8.92 3.96 -10.42
N LYS A 52 -9.12 3.84 -9.09
CA LYS A 52 -8.99 4.98 -8.16
C LYS A 52 -7.55 5.39 -7.83
N PHE A 53 -6.55 4.56 -8.13
CA PHE A 53 -5.14 4.85 -7.82
C PHE A 53 -4.43 5.47 -9.03
N ILE A 54 -4.47 6.80 -9.09
CA ILE A 54 -4.04 7.56 -10.26
C ILE A 54 -2.50 7.53 -10.45
N GLU A 55 -1.69 7.08 -9.48
CA GLU A 55 -0.22 7.05 -9.59
C GLU A 55 0.41 5.68 -9.85
N LEU A 56 -0.23 4.56 -9.46
CA LEU A 56 0.47 3.27 -9.45
C LEU A 56 0.36 2.44 -10.76
N PRO A 57 1.40 1.69 -11.16
CA PRO A 57 1.36 0.80 -12.31
C PRO A 57 0.33 -0.31 -12.17
N THR A 58 -0.48 -0.54 -13.20
CA THR A 58 -1.42 -1.69 -13.31
C THR A 58 -0.71 -3.05 -13.29
N THR A 59 0.60 -3.05 -13.48
CA THR A 59 1.44 -4.24 -13.46
C THR A 59 1.79 -4.73 -12.05
N TRP A 60 1.56 -3.93 -11.02
CA TRP A 60 1.87 -4.30 -9.63
C TRP A 60 0.83 -5.27 -9.07
N ASN A 61 1.27 -6.15 -8.15
CA ASN A 61 0.32 -7.01 -7.45
C ASN A 61 -0.39 -6.16 -6.38
N VAL A 62 -1.68 -5.93 -6.58
CA VAL A 62 -2.55 -5.19 -5.66
C VAL A 62 -3.40 -6.18 -4.89
N ILE A 63 -3.42 -6.03 -3.57
CA ILE A 63 -4.32 -6.77 -2.69
C ILE A 63 -5.29 -5.74 -2.10
N SER A 64 -6.56 -5.85 -2.47
CA SER A 64 -7.67 -4.98 -2.06
C SER A 64 -8.93 -5.78 -1.80
N HIS A 65 -9.88 -5.23 -1.03
CA HIS A 65 -11.20 -5.84 -0.86
C HIS A 65 -11.95 -5.90 -2.19
N GLU A 66 -12.66 -7.02 -2.44
CA GLU A 66 -13.43 -7.20 -3.67
C GLU A 66 -14.72 -6.39 -3.62
N VAL A 67 -14.96 -5.59 -4.66
CA VAL A 67 -16.14 -4.72 -4.73
C VAL A 67 -17.37 -5.51 -5.18
N THR A 68 -18.28 -5.80 -4.25
CA THR A 68 -19.62 -6.34 -4.56
C THR A 68 -20.68 -5.25 -4.62
N ASP A 69 -20.48 -4.12 -3.91
CA ASP A 69 -21.31 -2.92 -3.90
C ASP A 69 -20.43 -1.66 -3.80
N ALA A 70 -20.88 -0.54 -4.37
CA ALA A 70 -20.16 0.74 -4.33
C ALA A 70 -19.98 1.26 -2.89
N SER A 71 -20.88 0.92 -1.97
CA SER A 71 -20.77 1.20 -0.53
C SER A 71 -19.65 0.40 0.18
N GLN A 72 -19.15 -0.65 -0.47
CA GLN A 72 -18.09 -1.55 -0.01
C GLN A 72 -16.79 -1.35 -0.80
N ALA A 73 -16.60 -0.20 -1.43
CA ALA A 73 -15.35 0.12 -2.10
C ALA A 73 -14.18 0.02 -1.10
N PRO A 74 -13.07 -0.64 -1.46
CA PRO A 74 -11.91 -0.76 -0.58
C PRO A 74 -11.40 0.64 -0.23
N ARG A 75 -11.02 0.83 1.03
CA ARG A 75 -10.39 2.06 1.56
C ARG A 75 -8.92 1.84 1.95
N ALA A 76 -8.54 0.60 2.19
CA ALA A 76 -7.15 0.18 2.34
C ALA A 76 -6.71 -0.71 1.18
N ALA A 77 -5.43 -0.62 0.82
CA ALA A 77 -4.77 -1.48 -0.17
C ALA A 77 -3.32 -1.75 0.21
N LEU A 78 -2.79 -2.86 -0.30
CA LEU A 78 -1.35 -3.18 -0.25
C LEU A 78 -0.81 -3.45 -1.64
N TYR A 79 0.31 -2.78 -1.95
CA TYR A 79 1.02 -2.90 -3.22
C TYR A 79 2.34 -3.63 -3.05
N ILE A 80 2.52 -4.70 -3.83
CA ILE A 80 3.76 -5.49 -3.82
C ILE A 80 4.44 -5.36 -5.17
N ILE A 81 5.49 -4.53 -5.17
CA ILE A 81 6.31 -4.26 -6.36
C ILE A 81 7.18 -5.47 -6.69
N ASN A 82 7.84 -6.06 -5.68
CA ASN A 82 8.67 -7.23 -5.89
C ASN A 82 7.81 -8.46 -6.15
N ARG A 83 7.63 -8.80 -7.42
CA ARG A 83 6.79 -9.92 -7.85
C ARG A 83 7.32 -11.31 -7.44
N THR A 84 8.56 -11.41 -6.96
CA THR A 84 9.09 -12.67 -6.40
C THR A 84 8.48 -12.99 -5.03
N TRP A 85 7.95 -11.98 -4.35
CA TRP A 85 7.31 -12.15 -3.07
C TRP A 85 5.93 -12.79 -3.24
N SER A 86 5.66 -13.75 -2.36
CA SER A 86 4.43 -14.51 -2.33
C SER A 86 3.73 -14.30 -1.00
N PRO A 87 3.03 -13.16 -0.83
CA PRO A 87 2.26 -12.91 0.38
C PRO A 87 1.11 -13.91 0.52
N ILE A 88 0.74 -14.19 1.77
CA ILE A 88 -0.51 -14.86 2.13
C ILE A 88 -1.45 -13.78 2.65
N VAL A 89 -2.66 -13.70 2.12
CA VAL A 89 -3.68 -12.77 2.63
C VAL A 89 -4.26 -13.34 3.93
N ILE A 90 -4.12 -12.61 5.02
CA ILE A 90 -4.61 -12.99 6.35
C ILE A 90 -6.00 -12.39 6.58
N LYS A 91 -6.18 -11.11 6.26
CA LYS A 91 -7.46 -10.40 6.30
C LYS A 91 -7.61 -9.49 5.09
N ASN A 92 -8.84 -9.39 4.61
CA ASN A 92 -9.20 -8.56 3.46
C ASN A 92 -10.57 -7.92 3.70
N TYR A 93 -10.60 -6.92 4.58
CA TYR A 93 -11.78 -6.11 4.85
C TYR A 93 -11.72 -4.81 4.06
N ARG A 94 -12.86 -4.10 4.00
CA ARG A 94 -12.96 -2.79 3.34
C ARG A 94 -11.86 -1.83 3.80
N ASP A 95 -11.61 -1.82 5.11
CA ASP A 95 -10.84 -0.80 5.81
C ASP A 95 -9.49 -1.27 6.30
N ILE A 96 -9.28 -2.60 6.28
CA ILE A 96 -8.07 -3.23 6.80
C ILE A 96 -7.69 -4.38 5.87
N ILE A 97 -6.43 -4.40 5.47
CA ILE A 97 -5.83 -5.51 4.74
C ILE A 97 -4.56 -5.93 5.44
N THR A 98 -4.50 -7.21 5.77
CA THR A 98 -3.33 -7.82 6.40
C THR A 98 -2.80 -8.92 5.51
N ILE A 99 -1.50 -8.89 5.24
CA ILE A 99 -0.77 -9.97 4.57
C ILE A 99 0.33 -10.50 5.48
N SER A 100 0.69 -11.75 5.27
CA SER A 100 1.87 -12.40 5.84
C SER A 100 2.91 -12.66 4.75
N ILE A 101 4.18 -12.48 5.09
CA ILE A 101 5.32 -12.80 4.25
C ILE A 101 6.27 -13.66 5.08
N SER A 102 6.49 -14.89 4.63
CA SER A 102 7.38 -15.81 5.33
C SER A 102 8.84 -15.36 5.21
N THR A 103 9.48 -15.14 6.36
CA THR A 103 10.92 -14.89 6.50
C THR A 103 11.64 -16.18 6.90
N SER A 104 12.97 -16.19 6.94
CA SER A 104 13.74 -17.38 7.35
C SER A 104 13.40 -17.89 8.76
N ASN A 105 12.99 -16.98 9.64
CA ASN A 105 12.83 -17.26 11.08
C ASN A 105 11.38 -17.28 11.54
N SER A 106 10.48 -16.56 10.86
CA SER A 106 9.05 -16.46 11.18
C SER A 106 8.28 -15.70 10.11
N ASP A 107 6.96 -15.69 10.20
CA ASP A 107 6.13 -14.83 9.35
C ASP A 107 6.20 -13.37 9.80
N LEU A 108 6.29 -12.46 8.81
CA LEU A 108 6.21 -11.01 8.98
C LEU A 108 4.86 -10.52 8.45
N TYR A 109 4.11 -9.82 9.30
CA TYR A 109 2.78 -9.34 8.98
C TYR A 109 2.79 -7.84 8.65
N PHE A 110 2.08 -7.49 7.58
CA PHE A 110 1.89 -6.12 7.14
C PHE A 110 0.41 -5.82 7.10
N THR A 111 -0.01 -4.76 7.80
CA THR A 111 -1.38 -4.29 7.81
C THR A 111 -1.45 -2.86 7.29
N SER A 112 -2.28 -2.66 6.27
CA SER A 112 -2.75 -1.37 5.80
C SER A 112 -4.13 -1.13 6.42
N ALA A 113 -4.34 0.01 7.06
CA ALA A 113 -5.59 0.35 7.74
C ALA A 113 -6.06 1.75 7.35
N TYR A 114 -7.38 1.96 7.32
CA TYR A 114 -7.99 3.27 7.15
C TYR A 114 -9.16 3.41 8.12
N ALA A 115 -9.14 4.43 8.95
CA ALA A 115 -10.25 4.78 9.84
C ALA A 115 -10.81 6.15 9.44
N SER A 116 -12.01 6.15 8.85
CA SER A 116 -12.68 7.37 8.41
C SER A 116 -12.85 8.36 9.57
N PRO A 117 -12.69 9.68 9.33
CA PRO A 117 -12.96 10.70 10.35
C PRO A 117 -14.46 10.77 10.71
N SER A 118 -15.34 10.25 9.84
CA SER A 118 -16.80 10.29 10.00
C SER A 118 -17.39 9.01 10.63
N GLU A 119 -16.58 7.98 10.84
CA GLU A 119 -17.02 6.70 11.42
C GLU A 119 -16.31 6.45 12.75
N ASP A 120 -16.86 5.54 13.55
CA ASP A 120 -16.29 5.19 14.84
C ASP A 120 -14.93 4.48 14.70
N LEU A 121 -13.90 5.01 15.39
CA LEU A 121 -12.56 4.43 15.41
C LEU A 121 -12.58 3.01 15.99
N GLU A 122 -13.46 2.74 16.96
CA GLU A 122 -13.52 1.46 17.66
C GLU A 122 -13.75 0.28 16.72
N THR A 123 -14.47 0.49 15.60
CA THR A 123 -14.72 -0.57 14.60
C THR A 123 -13.39 -1.04 13.99
N THR A 124 -12.56 -0.10 13.52
CA THR A 124 -11.24 -0.41 12.96
C THR A 124 -10.31 -1.01 14.02
N LEU A 125 -10.31 -0.46 15.25
CA LEU A 125 -9.48 -0.98 16.34
C LEU A 125 -9.90 -2.38 16.78
N HIS A 126 -11.19 -2.71 16.75
CA HIS A 126 -11.69 -4.05 17.07
C HIS A 126 -11.17 -5.10 16.06
N ASP A 127 -11.21 -4.78 14.77
CA ASP A 127 -10.66 -5.66 13.73
C ASP A 127 -9.15 -5.84 13.88
N LEU A 128 -8.41 -4.75 14.14
CA LEU A 128 -6.97 -4.82 14.42
C LEU A 128 -6.66 -5.64 15.67
N HIS A 129 -7.45 -5.50 16.74
CA HIS A 129 -7.32 -6.30 17.96
C HIS A 129 -7.41 -7.79 17.66
N HIS A 130 -8.40 -8.23 16.89
CA HIS A 130 -8.56 -9.65 16.49
C HIS A 130 -7.41 -10.18 15.65
N ILE A 131 -6.81 -9.32 14.83
CA ILE A 131 -5.64 -9.64 14.03
C ILE A 131 -4.42 -9.83 14.94
N LEU A 132 -4.17 -8.86 15.84
CA LEU A 132 -3.04 -8.87 16.76
C LEU A 132 -3.13 -10.00 17.80
N GLN A 133 -4.32 -10.38 18.25
CA GLN A 133 -4.49 -11.54 19.13
C GLN A 133 -4.07 -12.86 18.47
N ARG A 134 -4.33 -13.01 17.17
CA ARG A 134 -3.97 -14.23 16.40
C ARG A 134 -2.53 -14.20 15.91
N HIS A 135 -2.00 -13.01 15.64
CA HIS A 135 -0.68 -12.78 15.06
C HIS A 135 0.08 -11.68 15.84
N PRO A 136 0.49 -11.94 17.10
CA PRO A 136 1.01 -10.91 18.02
C PRO A 136 2.45 -10.47 17.70
N HIS A 137 3.22 -11.29 17.01
CA HIS A 137 4.64 -11.04 16.76
C HIS A 137 4.88 -10.57 15.32
N GLN A 138 5.97 -9.79 15.14
CA GLN A 138 6.42 -9.29 13.82
C GLN A 138 5.30 -8.67 12.99
N HIS A 139 4.64 -7.65 13.54
CA HIS A 139 3.52 -6.99 12.90
C HIS A 139 3.88 -5.53 12.65
N LEU A 140 3.72 -5.08 11.41
CA LEU A 140 3.79 -3.68 11.03
C LEU A 140 2.39 -3.23 10.62
N ILE A 141 1.90 -2.14 11.18
CA ILE A 141 0.62 -1.52 10.87
C ILE A 141 0.92 -0.10 10.38
N SER A 142 0.39 0.27 9.22
CA SER A 142 0.48 1.63 8.69
C SER A 142 -0.86 2.07 8.12
N GLY A 143 -1.23 3.33 8.33
CA GLY A 143 -2.49 3.87 7.80
C GLY A 143 -2.95 5.17 8.44
N ASP A 144 -3.95 5.80 7.84
CA ASP A 144 -4.70 6.94 8.39
C ASP A 144 -5.72 6.48 9.44
N PHE A 145 -5.53 6.96 10.67
CA PHE A 145 -6.45 6.70 11.79
C PHE A 145 -7.38 7.89 12.11
N ASN A 146 -7.13 9.05 11.50
CA ASN A 146 -7.79 10.32 11.79
C ASN A 146 -7.80 10.68 13.29
N ALA A 147 -6.81 10.19 14.05
CA ALA A 147 -6.64 10.45 15.47
C ALA A 147 -5.61 11.56 15.66
N HIS A 148 -5.96 12.60 16.42
CA HIS A 148 -5.07 13.73 16.65
C HIS A 148 -4.45 13.61 18.03
N SER A 149 -3.13 13.44 18.11
CA SER A 149 -2.40 13.47 19.38
C SER A 149 -1.11 14.27 19.27
N ASN A 150 -0.76 14.93 20.38
CA ASN A 150 0.54 15.55 20.56
C ASN A 150 1.70 14.56 20.44
N LEU A 151 1.47 13.26 20.66
CA LEU A 151 2.50 12.22 20.55
C LEU A 151 3.03 12.03 19.13
N TRP A 152 2.24 12.39 18.10
CA TRP A 152 2.62 12.23 16.69
C TRP A 152 2.47 13.52 15.88
N GLY A 153 2.49 14.69 16.56
CA GLY A 153 2.73 15.99 15.91
C GLY A 153 1.55 16.96 15.90
N TYR A 154 0.36 16.58 16.38
CA TYR A 154 -0.73 17.55 16.53
C TYR A 154 -0.47 18.51 17.70
N HIS A 155 -0.96 19.74 17.59
CA HIS A 155 -0.93 20.67 18.73
C HIS A 155 -2.08 20.42 19.72
N ARG A 156 -3.20 19.90 19.22
CA ARG A 156 -4.42 19.65 20.00
C ARG A 156 -4.90 18.24 19.75
N ASN A 157 -5.24 17.56 20.84
CA ASN A 157 -5.83 16.24 20.78
C ASN A 157 -7.30 16.34 20.32
N ASN A 158 -7.77 15.33 19.58
CA ASN A 158 -9.20 15.15 19.27
C ASN A 158 -9.79 14.03 20.13
N THR A 159 -11.10 13.79 20.07
CA THR A 159 -11.76 12.76 20.89
C THR A 159 -11.30 11.32 20.62
N ARG A 160 -10.68 11.08 19.45
CA ARG A 160 -10.18 9.76 19.03
C ARG A 160 -8.80 9.44 19.62
N ASN A 161 -8.09 10.44 20.14
CA ASN A 161 -6.71 10.29 20.59
C ASN A 161 -6.60 9.23 21.69
N MET A 162 -7.47 9.27 22.70
CA MET A 162 -7.40 8.36 23.85
C MET A 162 -7.56 6.90 23.40
N LEU A 163 -8.55 6.62 22.54
CA LEU A 163 -8.76 5.27 22.01
C LEU A 163 -7.53 4.74 21.26
N MET A 164 -6.90 5.59 20.44
CA MET A 164 -5.71 5.20 19.70
C MET A 164 -4.49 5.00 20.61
N GLU A 165 -4.28 5.89 21.57
CA GLU A 165 -3.19 5.81 22.56
C GLU A 165 -3.34 4.57 23.47
N ASP A 166 -4.55 4.33 23.97
CA ASP A 166 -4.87 3.15 24.78
C ASP A 166 -4.68 1.86 23.97
N PHE A 167 -5.07 1.85 22.69
CA PHE A 167 -4.84 0.71 21.80
C PHE A 167 -3.35 0.42 21.59
N ILE A 168 -2.55 1.46 21.33
CA ILE A 168 -1.09 1.34 21.17
C ILE A 168 -0.48 0.73 22.45
N ASN A 169 -0.86 1.24 23.62
CA ASN A 169 -0.37 0.77 24.91
C ASN A 169 -0.83 -0.66 25.22
N ALA A 170 -2.12 -0.98 25.06
CA ALA A 170 -2.68 -2.29 25.35
C ALA A 170 -2.05 -3.42 24.53
N HIS A 171 -1.61 -3.11 23.31
CA HIS A 171 -0.97 -4.07 22.41
C HIS A 171 0.57 -4.00 22.41
N ASN A 172 1.18 -3.20 23.30
CA ASN A 172 2.63 -2.96 23.34
C ASN A 172 3.22 -2.62 21.96
N LEU A 173 2.49 -1.79 21.20
CA LEU A 173 2.94 -1.33 19.89
C LEU A 173 3.94 -0.18 20.05
N MET A 174 4.95 -0.18 19.21
CA MET A 174 5.90 0.92 19.08
C MET A 174 5.37 1.91 18.04
N LEU A 175 5.23 3.17 18.45
CA LEU A 175 4.93 4.28 17.55
C LEU A 175 6.24 4.78 16.92
N HIS A 176 6.31 4.80 15.59
CA HIS A 176 7.48 5.28 14.84
C HIS A 176 7.36 6.75 14.41
N ASN A 177 6.18 7.34 14.56
CA ASN A 177 5.99 8.78 14.39
C ASN A 177 6.66 9.52 15.55
N THR A 178 7.11 10.74 15.28
CA THR A 178 7.65 11.63 16.32
C THR A 178 6.89 12.96 16.35
N PRO A 179 6.85 13.68 17.47
CA PRO A 179 6.16 14.98 17.55
C PRO A 179 6.74 16.05 16.61
N ASP A 180 7.99 15.90 16.19
CA ASP A 180 8.70 16.79 15.26
C ASP A 180 8.61 16.37 13.79
N ASP A 181 7.87 15.29 13.49
CA ASP A 181 7.62 14.85 12.12
C ASP A 181 7.05 15.99 11.26
N SER A 182 7.43 15.99 9.97
CA SER A 182 6.71 16.80 8.99
C SER A 182 5.26 16.30 8.83
N PRO A 183 4.30 17.19 8.54
CA PRO A 183 2.90 16.80 8.37
C PRO A 183 2.74 15.80 7.23
N THR A 184 1.97 14.75 7.50
CA THR A 184 1.63 13.71 6.52
C THR A 184 0.41 14.11 5.69
N PHE A 185 -0.37 15.10 6.12
CA PHE A 185 -1.48 15.68 5.35
C PHE A 185 -1.30 17.18 5.19
N VAL A 186 -1.36 17.71 3.96
CA VAL A 186 -1.12 19.13 3.68
C VAL A 186 -2.11 19.68 2.65
N THR A 187 -2.92 20.65 3.06
CA THR A 187 -3.84 21.40 2.20
C THR A 187 -3.52 22.89 2.24
N ILE A 188 -4.28 23.71 1.50
CA ILE A 188 -4.22 25.18 1.66
C ILE A 188 -4.71 25.64 3.03
N ASN A 189 -5.63 24.89 3.64
CA ASN A 189 -6.34 25.29 4.85
C ASN A 189 -5.66 24.80 6.13
N GLY A 190 -4.76 23.83 6.03
CA GLY A 190 -4.13 23.26 7.21
C GLY A 190 -3.20 22.10 6.91
N LYS A 191 -2.58 21.62 8.00
CA LYS A 191 -1.63 20.52 8.04
C LYS A 191 -2.07 19.53 9.12
N GLY A 192 -1.85 18.24 8.89
CA GLY A 192 -2.18 17.17 9.83
C GLY A 192 -1.15 16.04 9.80
N TRP A 193 -1.28 15.14 10.78
CA TRP A 193 -0.46 13.93 10.96
C TRP A 193 -1.36 12.69 11.17
N PRO A 194 -2.37 12.46 10.32
CA PRO A 194 -3.35 11.40 10.57
C PRO A 194 -2.79 9.99 10.30
N ASP A 195 -1.70 9.89 9.52
CA ASP A 195 -1.03 8.65 9.13
C ASP A 195 -0.04 8.17 10.20
N LEU A 196 -0.28 6.98 10.76
CA LEU A 196 0.56 6.38 11.78
C LEU A 196 1.31 5.16 11.25
N THR A 197 2.54 4.98 11.72
CA THR A 197 3.34 3.77 11.51
C THR A 197 3.61 3.13 12.87
N LEU A 198 3.06 1.94 13.08
CA LEU A 198 3.13 1.18 14.32
C LEU A 198 3.78 -0.17 14.07
N SER A 199 4.56 -0.67 15.01
CA SER A 199 5.05 -2.04 14.93
C SER A 199 4.97 -2.78 16.26
N SER A 200 4.91 -4.10 16.23
CA SER A 200 5.18 -4.87 17.43
C SER A 200 6.62 -4.64 17.90
N HIS A 201 6.86 -4.81 19.20
CA HIS A 201 8.16 -4.55 19.81
C HIS A 201 9.32 -5.32 19.14
N HIS A 202 9.06 -6.51 18.59
CA HIS A 202 10.08 -7.33 17.90
C HIS A 202 10.65 -6.70 16.61
N LEU A 203 9.95 -5.73 16.01
CA LEU A 203 10.40 -5.08 14.77
C LEU A 203 11.12 -3.76 15.01
N ILE A 204 11.22 -3.28 16.26
CA ILE A 204 11.73 -1.93 16.55
C ILE A 204 13.12 -1.68 15.97
N ASN A 205 14.05 -2.62 16.15
CA ASN A 205 15.42 -2.50 15.65
C ASN A 205 15.57 -2.88 14.17
N ARG A 206 14.47 -3.25 13.51
CA ARG A 206 14.45 -3.65 12.10
C ARG A 206 13.89 -2.55 11.20
N ILE A 207 13.19 -1.57 11.77
CA ILE A 207 12.61 -0.44 11.04
C ILE A 207 13.55 0.76 11.19
N SER A 208 13.90 1.38 10.07
CA SER A 208 14.83 2.52 10.05
C SER A 208 14.49 3.50 8.92
N ASN A 209 15.17 4.66 8.90
CA ASN A 209 15.08 5.65 7.82
C ASN A 209 13.66 6.11 7.48
N ARG A 210 12.78 6.15 8.51
CA ARG A 210 11.44 6.69 8.35
C ARG A 210 11.52 8.17 8.00
N ARG A 211 10.84 8.57 6.94
CA ARG A 211 10.83 9.93 6.41
C ARG A 211 9.54 10.21 5.64
N ILE A 212 9.18 11.48 5.61
CA ILE A 212 8.12 11.98 4.72
C ILE A 212 8.76 12.33 3.38
N CYS A 213 8.37 11.61 2.34
CA CYS A 213 8.91 11.81 1.01
C CYS A 213 8.52 13.18 0.46
N GLU A 214 9.50 13.88 -0.11
CA GLU A 214 9.27 15.14 -0.82
C GLU A 214 8.78 14.93 -2.26
N ASP A 215 8.67 13.68 -2.69
CA ASP A 215 8.15 13.33 -3.99
C ASP A 215 6.73 13.85 -4.17
N GLU A 216 6.42 14.13 -5.43
CA GLU A 216 5.10 14.54 -5.83
C GLU A 216 4.11 13.41 -5.61
N SER A 217 3.13 13.65 -4.74
CA SER A 217 1.86 12.94 -4.76
C SER A 217 0.76 13.88 -5.26
N ILE A 218 -0.12 13.35 -6.09
CA ILE A 218 -1.39 13.98 -6.46
C ILE A 218 -2.44 13.91 -5.33
N SER A 219 -2.12 13.26 -4.21
CA SER A 219 -2.89 13.29 -2.95
C SER A 219 -2.43 14.42 -2.06
N ASP A 220 -3.32 14.94 -1.23
CA ASP A 220 -2.97 15.89 -0.17
C ASP A 220 -2.21 15.21 0.98
N HIS A 221 -2.30 13.88 1.05
CA HIS A 221 -1.39 13.04 1.84
C HIS A 221 0.01 13.00 1.24
N GLN A 222 1.00 12.89 2.11
CA GLN A 222 2.41 12.76 1.81
C GLN A 222 2.81 11.31 1.98
N ILE A 223 3.67 10.82 1.09
CA ILE A 223 4.15 9.45 1.15
C ILE A 223 5.08 9.31 2.36
N VAL A 224 4.74 8.42 3.28
CA VAL A 224 5.62 7.97 4.35
C VAL A 224 6.47 6.81 3.83
N SER A 225 7.79 6.89 3.98
CA SER A 225 8.74 5.85 3.56
C SER A 225 9.63 5.47 4.72
N PHE A 226 9.92 4.18 4.87
CA PHE A 226 10.84 3.62 5.85
C PHE A 226 11.39 2.31 5.31
N ASP A 227 12.52 1.88 5.87
CA ASP A 227 13.19 0.63 5.53
C ASP A 227 12.89 -0.42 6.59
N ILE A 228 12.75 -1.68 6.17
CA ILE A 228 12.62 -2.82 7.08
C ILE A 228 13.64 -3.88 6.71
N THR A 229 14.40 -4.34 7.71
CA THR A 229 15.41 -5.37 7.54
C THR A 229 14.93 -6.71 8.09
N PHE A 230 14.93 -7.76 7.26
CA PHE A 230 14.60 -9.13 7.64
C PHE A 230 15.28 -10.11 6.69
N GLU A 231 15.47 -11.35 7.15
CA GLU A 231 16.08 -12.41 6.36
C GLU A 231 15.05 -13.12 5.50
N VAL A 232 15.23 -13.11 4.18
CA VAL A 232 14.37 -13.86 3.27
C VAL A 232 14.88 -15.30 3.16
N PRO A 233 14.00 -16.33 3.16
CA PRO A 233 14.43 -17.70 2.94
C PRO A 233 15.16 -17.83 1.60
N ARG A 234 16.27 -18.58 1.56
CA ARG A 234 16.97 -18.88 0.29
C ARG A 234 16.06 -19.56 -0.75
N THR A 235 15.02 -20.24 -0.30
CA THR A 235 14.01 -20.89 -1.16
C THR A 235 12.77 -20.01 -1.26
N GLN A 236 12.65 -19.25 -2.35
CA GLN A 236 11.37 -18.60 -2.68
C GLN A 236 10.30 -19.68 -2.90
N THR A 237 9.13 -19.53 -2.30
CA THR A 237 7.98 -20.40 -2.57
C THR A 237 7.64 -20.33 -4.05
N LEU A 238 7.70 -21.47 -4.73
CA LEU A 238 7.38 -21.55 -6.15
C LEU A 238 5.89 -21.30 -6.35
N ARG A 239 5.57 -20.36 -7.24
CA ARG A 239 4.19 -20.16 -7.69
C ARG A 239 3.90 -21.07 -8.85
N TYR A 240 2.80 -21.80 -8.78
CA TYR A 240 2.32 -22.64 -9.85
C TYR A 240 1.18 -21.97 -10.60
N ARG A 241 1.12 -22.18 -11.92
CA ARG A 241 -0.01 -21.73 -12.75
C ARG A 241 -1.16 -22.73 -12.63
N ILE A 242 -2.22 -22.34 -11.93
CA ILE A 242 -3.43 -23.15 -11.79
C ILE A 242 -4.38 -22.83 -12.95
N SER A 243 -4.59 -23.79 -13.83
CA SER A 243 -5.64 -23.78 -14.87
C SER A 243 -6.48 -25.03 -14.72
N ARG A 244 -7.71 -25.07 -15.26
CA ARG A 244 -8.57 -26.29 -15.18
C ARG A 244 -7.85 -27.57 -15.64
N ASN A 245 -6.98 -27.47 -16.64
CA ASN A 245 -6.19 -28.60 -17.12
C ASN A 245 -5.04 -28.97 -16.17
N ALA A 246 -4.43 -27.98 -15.51
CA ALA A 246 -3.38 -28.21 -14.51
C ALA A 246 -3.96 -28.85 -13.24
N GLU A 247 -5.14 -28.41 -12.81
CA GLU A 247 -5.90 -28.99 -11.70
C GLU A 247 -6.21 -30.47 -11.96
N LYS A 248 -6.78 -30.81 -13.13
CA LYS A 248 -7.04 -32.22 -13.49
C LYS A 248 -5.78 -33.09 -13.46
N LYS A 249 -4.64 -32.57 -13.93
CA LYS A 249 -3.36 -33.28 -13.89
C LYS A 249 -2.88 -33.48 -12.46
N PHE A 250 -2.96 -32.45 -11.63
CA PHE A 250 -2.61 -32.50 -10.22
C PHE A 250 -3.48 -33.51 -9.48
N THR A 251 -4.80 -33.45 -9.65
CA THR A 251 -5.73 -34.41 -9.02
C THR A 251 -5.46 -35.84 -9.45
N LYS A 252 -5.16 -36.08 -10.74
CA LYS A 252 -4.78 -37.41 -11.22
C LYS A 252 -3.48 -37.92 -10.56
N ALA A 253 -2.46 -37.06 -10.48
CA ALA A 253 -1.19 -37.40 -9.85
C ALA A 253 -1.35 -37.64 -8.33
N LEU A 254 -2.12 -36.80 -7.64
CA LEU A 254 -2.46 -36.98 -6.24
C LEU A 254 -3.20 -38.29 -6.00
N ASN A 255 -4.23 -38.60 -6.79
CA ASN A 255 -4.98 -39.85 -6.67
C ASN A 255 -4.10 -41.08 -6.88
N SER A 256 -3.08 -41.00 -7.75
CA SER A 256 -2.14 -42.11 -7.94
C SER A 256 -1.29 -42.41 -6.70
N LYS A 257 -1.01 -41.40 -5.87
CA LYS A 257 -0.26 -41.54 -4.60
C LYS A 257 -1.15 -41.60 -3.35
N ALA A 258 -2.47 -41.37 -3.48
CA ALA A 258 -3.38 -41.22 -2.35
C ALA A 258 -3.42 -42.46 -1.44
N HIS A 259 -3.41 -43.66 -2.01
CA HIS A 259 -3.42 -44.91 -1.25
C HIS A 259 -2.17 -45.08 -0.36
N ILE A 260 -1.00 -44.66 -0.86
CA ILE A 260 0.27 -44.70 -0.12
C ILE A 260 0.21 -43.71 1.03
N ILE A 261 -0.18 -42.46 0.74
CA ILE A 261 -0.29 -41.40 1.74
C ILE A 261 -1.28 -41.78 2.85
N LEU A 262 -2.44 -42.35 2.51
CA LEU A 262 -3.44 -42.77 3.48
C LEU A 262 -2.94 -43.91 4.37
N HIS A 263 -2.23 -44.88 3.79
CA HIS A 263 -1.63 -45.98 4.56
C HIS A 263 -0.55 -45.48 5.52
N GLU A 264 0.31 -44.55 5.08
CA GLU A 264 1.32 -43.93 5.94
C GLU A 264 0.69 -43.15 7.10
N ILE A 265 -0.39 -42.39 6.84
CA ILE A 265 -1.13 -41.66 7.89
C ILE A 265 -1.72 -42.62 8.93
N GLN A 266 -2.27 -43.76 8.50
CA GLN A 266 -2.83 -44.77 9.41
C GLN A 266 -1.79 -45.44 10.30
N SER A 267 -0.51 -45.37 9.93
CA SER A 267 0.60 -45.97 10.69
C SER A 267 1.16 -45.06 11.80
N ILE A 268 0.72 -43.81 11.85
CA ILE A 268 1.15 -42.80 12.84
C ILE A 268 0.47 -43.09 14.17
N ASN A 269 1.26 -43.31 15.22
CA ASN A 269 0.76 -43.64 16.56
C ASN A 269 1.17 -42.63 17.63
N SER A 270 1.92 -41.59 17.27
CA SER A 270 2.34 -40.54 18.21
C SER A 270 2.29 -39.13 17.61
N LYS A 271 2.28 -38.12 18.49
CA LYS A 271 2.33 -36.71 18.11
C LYS A 271 3.64 -36.34 17.40
N ASP A 272 4.75 -36.95 17.82
CA ASP A 272 6.06 -36.68 17.23
C ASP A 272 6.17 -37.29 15.82
N GLU A 273 5.62 -38.49 15.61
CA GLU A 273 5.48 -39.09 14.29
C GLU A 273 4.58 -38.27 13.37
N ALA A 274 3.49 -37.70 13.89
CA ALA A 274 2.61 -36.82 13.12
C ALA A 274 3.35 -35.56 12.63
N ASN A 275 4.14 -34.93 13.51
CA ASN A 275 4.95 -33.76 13.15
C ASN A 275 6.05 -34.10 12.12
N ALA A 276 6.72 -35.24 12.29
CA ALA A 276 7.70 -35.72 11.31
C ALA A 276 7.04 -36.02 9.96
N TYR A 277 5.87 -36.66 9.98
CA TYR A 277 5.12 -36.99 8.77
C TYR A 277 4.60 -35.76 8.04
N ALA A 278 4.24 -34.67 8.74
CA ALA A 278 3.84 -33.42 8.10
C ALA A 278 4.92 -32.89 7.12
N SER A 279 6.20 -33.07 7.47
CA SER A 279 7.31 -32.74 6.56
C SER A 279 7.36 -33.67 5.34
N THR A 280 7.10 -34.96 5.52
CA THR A 280 7.04 -35.96 4.43
C THR A 280 5.85 -35.69 3.51
N LEU A 281 4.66 -35.42 4.05
CA LEU A 281 3.47 -35.05 3.29
C LEU A 281 3.70 -33.77 2.48
N THR A 282 4.37 -32.79 3.06
CA THR A 282 4.74 -31.55 2.36
C THR A 282 5.63 -31.85 1.15
N LYS A 283 6.62 -32.73 1.28
CA LYS A 283 7.46 -33.17 0.15
C LYS A 283 6.66 -33.90 -0.92
N HIS A 284 5.76 -34.81 -0.54
CA HIS A 284 4.89 -35.49 -1.51
C HIS A 284 4.05 -34.49 -2.32
N ILE A 285 3.45 -33.51 -1.64
CA ILE A 285 2.65 -32.46 -2.29
C ILE A 285 3.52 -31.61 -3.22
N GLN A 286 4.74 -31.24 -2.79
CA GLN A 286 5.68 -30.49 -3.62
C GLN A 286 6.06 -31.26 -4.87
N GLU A 287 6.44 -32.54 -4.77
CA GLU A 287 6.76 -33.39 -5.92
C GLU A 287 5.61 -33.51 -6.92
N ILE A 288 4.39 -33.73 -6.42
CA ILE A 288 3.18 -33.78 -7.25
C ILE A 288 2.98 -32.42 -7.94
N SER A 289 3.19 -31.33 -7.22
CA SER A 289 3.07 -29.97 -7.75
C SER A 289 4.11 -29.71 -8.86
N HIS A 290 5.38 -30.05 -8.63
CA HIS A 290 6.46 -29.87 -9.62
C HIS A 290 6.25 -30.65 -10.92
N THR A 291 5.66 -31.84 -10.82
CA THR A 291 5.42 -32.71 -11.99
C THR A 291 4.13 -32.33 -12.73
N SER A 292 3.11 -31.90 -12.00
CA SER A 292 1.76 -31.68 -12.56
C SER A 292 1.50 -30.23 -12.97
N LEU A 293 2.20 -29.28 -12.36
CA LEU A 293 1.94 -27.86 -12.50
C LEU A 293 3.14 -27.14 -13.12
N LYS A 294 2.87 -26.14 -13.97
CA LYS A 294 3.93 -25.28 -14.51
C LYS A 294 4.26 -24.19 -13.51
N ILE A 295 5.55 -23.95 -13.27
CA ILE A 295 6.02 -22.80 -12.49
C ILE A 295 5.65 -21.52 -13.25
N LYS A 296 5.09 -20.55 -12.52
CA LYS A 296 4.73 -19.23 -13.03
C LYS A 296 6.01 -18.42 -13.19
N THR A 297 6.40 -18.15 -14.43
CA THR A 297 7.48 -17.19 -14.72
C THR A 297 6.99 -15.77 -14.47
N VAL A 298 7.81 -15.00 -13.77
CA VAL A 298 7.52 -13.61 -13.43
C VAL A 298 8.31 -12.73 -14.39
N ASN A 299 7.63 -11.95 -15.24
CA ASN A 299 8.29 -10.93 -16.06
C ASN A 299 8.62 -9.71 -15.20
N HIS A 300 9.89 -9.32 -15.21
CA HIS A 300 10.47 -8.26 -14.38
C HIS A 300 10.32 -6.85 -14.98
N ASN A 301 9.33 -6.59 -15.82
CA ASN A 301 9.19 -5.24 -16.36
C ASN A 301 8.69 -4.29 -15.26
N THR A 302 9.64 -3.55 -14.65
CA THR A 302 9.41 -2.66 -13.50
C THR A 302 8.85 -1.32 -13.91
N LYS A 303 9.11 -0.89 -15.16
CA LYS A 303 8.62 0.39 -15.65
C LYS A 303 7.19 0.25 -16.19
N PRO A 304 6.23 1.01 -15.66
CA PRO A 304 4.92 1.12 -16.28
C PRO A 304 5.04 1.48 -17.76
N ASN A 305 4.32 0.76 -18.61
CA ASN A 305 4.23 1.00 -20.05
C ASN A 305 3.60 2.35 -20.42
N TRP A 306 2.94 3.02 -19.48
CA TRP A 306 2.35 4.35 -19.64
C TRP A 306 3.29 5.50 -19.25
N TRP A 307 4.47 5.22 -18.69
CA TRP A 307 5.40 6.27 -18.28
C TRP A 307 6.19 6.82 -19.46
N THR A 308 6.05 8.12 -19.71
CA THR A 308 6.68 8.81 -20.84
C THR A 308 7.68 9.85 -20.36
N LYS A 309 8.61 10.25 -21.23
CA LYS A 309 9.52 11.40 -20.96
C LYS A 309 8.75 12.69 -20.69
N GLU A 310 7.59 12.86 -21.30
CA GLU A 310 6.71 14.02 -21.07
C GLU A 310 6.17 14.03 -19.62
N LEU A 311 5.64 12.90 -19.13
CA LEU A 311 5.19 12.81 -17.74
C LEU A 311 6.32 13.05 -16.74
N GLN A 312 7.52 12.58 -17.06
CA GLN A 312 8.70 12.82 -16.24
C GLN A 312 9.04 14.32 -16.18
N ALA A 313 9.00 15.04 -17.31
CA ALA A 313 9.24 16.47 -17.35
C ALA A 313 8.17 17.26 -16.57
N GLU A 314 6.90 16.88 -16.68
CA GLU A 314 5.82 17.51 -15.91
C GLU A 314 5.99 17.28 -14.40
N ARG A 315 6.31 16.05 -13.97
CA ARG A 315 6.63 15.74 -12.56
C ARG A 315 7.78 16.60 -12.04
N GLN A 316 8.85 16.75 -12.82
CA GLN A 316 10.00 17.59 -12.46
C GLN A 316 9.62 19.06 -12.29
N LYS A 317 8.81 19.58 -13.22
CA LYS A 317 8.34 20.96 -13.18
C LYS A 317 7.48 21.23 -11.95
N THR A 318 6.56 20.33 -11.64
CA THR A 318 5.72 20.46 -10.45
C THR A 318 6.57 20.38 -9.17
N LYS A 319 7.54 19.44 -9.10
CA LYS A 319 8.50 19.34 -7.98
C LYS A 319 9.29 20.63 -7.76
N ALA A 320 9.75 21.26 -8.84
CA ALA A 320 10.46 22.52 -8.79
C ALA A 320 9.57 23.66 -8.23
N LEU A 321 8.30 23.73 -8.62
CA LEU A 321 7.34 24.70 -8.07
C LEU A 321 7.05 24.45 -6.59
N ARG A 322 6.94 23.18 -6.18
CA ARG A 322 6.79 22.81 -4.77
C ARG A 322 7.96 23.30 -3.94
N GLN A 323 9.19 23.09 -4.40
CA GLN A 323 10.39 23.57 -3.72
C GLN A 323 10.45 25.10 -3.68
N LYS A 324 10.09 25.77 -4.79
CA LYS A 324 9.99 27.24 -4.84
C LYS A 324 8.98 27.77 -3.83
N MET A 325 7.83 27.11 -3.68
CA MET A 325 6.81 27.46 -2.69
C MET A 325 7.34 27.31 -1.26
N LYS A 326 8.02 26.20 -0.93
CA LYS A 326 8.62 25.98 0.40
C LYS A 326 9.66 27.05 0.78
N ARG A 327 10.38 27.60 -0.21
CA ARG A 327 11.40 28.65 0.00
C ARG A 327 10.82 30.05 0.24
N ARG A 328 9.51 30.27 0.07
CA ARG A 328 8.88 31.58 0.29
C ARG A 328 8.71 31.88 1.77
N THR A 329 9.01 33.12 2.14
CA THR A 329 9.01 33.59 3.54
C THR A 329 7.74 34.34 3.90
N THR A 330 7.16 35.10 2.97
CA THR A 330 5.92 35.86 3.22
C THR A 330 4.68 35.04 2.87
N ASP A 331 3.58 35.28 3.58
CA ASP A 331 2.33 34.53 3.37
C ASP A 331 1.69 34.82 2.02
N GLU A 332 1.84 36.04 1.50
CA GLU A 332 1.35 36.42 0.18
C GLU A 332 2.10 35.69 -0.94
N GLU A 333 3.44 35.63 -0.86
CA GLU A 333 4.25 34.88 -1.82
C GLU A 333 4.01 33.38 -1.73
N ARG A 334 3.82 32.84 -0.51
CA ARG A 334 3.45 31.43 -0.33
C ARG A 334 2.11 31.12 -0.98
N LYS A 335 1.09 31.96 -0.77
CA LYS A 335 -0.23 31.79 -1.39
C LYS A 335 -0.14 31.82 -2.92
N ALA A 336 0.59 32.78 -3.49
CA ALA A 336 0.80 32.86 -4.93
C ALA A 336 1.55 31.61 -5.47
N ALA A 337 2.64 31.21 -4.82
CA ALA A 337 3.39 30.01 -5.20
C ALA A 337 2.60 28.71 -5.01
N TRP A 338 1.67 28.67 -4.05
CA TRP A 338 0.77 27.53 -3.81
C TRP A 338 -0.25 27.40 -4.96
N ILE A 339 -0.80 28.51 -5.45
CA ILE A 339 -1.68 28.53 -6.63
C ILE A 339 -0.93 27.97 -7.86
N ASP A 340 0.31 28.41 -8.05
CA ASP A 340 1.15 27.98 -9.17
C ASP A 340 1.44 26.49 -9.15
N TYR A 341 1.84 26.02 -7.96
CA TYR A 341 2.10 24.63 -7.69
C TYR A 341 0.87 23.78 -7.98
N ASN A 342 -0.31 24.15 -7.48
CA ASN A 342 -1.52 23.37 -7.70
C ASN A 342 -2.02 23.38 -9.15
N LYS A 343 -1.85 24.51 -9.86
CA LYS A 343 -2.13 24.54 -11.30
C LYS A 343 -1.28 23.53 -12.05
N GLN A 344 0.02 23.51 -11.77
CA GLN A 344 0.94 22.58 -12.41
C GLN A 344 0.68 21.12 -11.97
N ARG A 345 0.31 20.90 -10.69
CA ARG A 345 -0.11 19.59 -10.15
C ARG A 345 -1.37 19.08 -10.85
N ALA A 346 -2.35 19.94 -11.11
CA ALA A 346 -3.56 19.60 -11.87
C ALA A 346 -3.25 19.22 -13.33
N ILE A 347 -2.36 19.97 -14.00
CA ILE A 347 -1.88 19.64 -15.36
C ILE A 347 -1.18 18.28 -15.36
N TYR A 348 -0.27 18.05 -14.41
CA TYR A 348 0.43 16.79 -14.26
C TYR A 348 -0.55 15.62 -14.02
N LYS A 349 -1.50 15.78 -13.09
CA LYS A 349 -2.56 14.80 -12.78
C LYS A 349 -3.39 14.47 -14.02
N LYS A 350 -3.79 15.48 -14.81
CA LYS A 350 -4.54 15.28 -16.06
C LYS A 350 -3.75 14.44 -17.06
N LYS A 351 -2.49 14.79 -17.34
CA LYS A 351 -1.62 14.06 -18.27
C LYS A 351 -1.36 12.63 -17.80
N LEU A 352 -1.16 12.44 -16.50
CA LEU A 352 -0.96 11.14 -15.87
C LEU A 352 -2.18 10.22 -16.10
N ILE A 353 -3.39 10.74 -15.84
CA ILE A 353 -4.65 10.02 -16.08
C ILE A 353 -4.79 9.65 -17.57
N GLU A 354 -4.55 10.60 -18.48
CA GLU A 354 -4.66 10.38 -19.93
C GLU A 354 -3.69 9.30 -20.44
N ALA A 355 -2.43 9.33 -19.99
CA ALA A 355 -1.43 8.35 -20.37
C ALA A 355 -1.79 6.94 -19.91
N LYS A 356 -2.29 6.81 -18.68
CA LYS A 356 -2.79 5.53 -18.14
C LYS A 356 -4.00 5.01 -18.92
N LEU A 357 -4.99 5.87 -19.19
CA LEU A 357 -6.18 5.50 -19.96
C LEU A 357 -5.81 5.04 -21.38
N LYS A 358 -4.88 5.74 -22.04
CA LYS A 358 -4.39 5.37 -23.37
C LYS A 358 -3.70 4.02 -23.34
N SER A 359 -2.85 3.78 -22.34
CA SER A 359 -2.17 2.50 -22.15
C SER A 359 -3.14 1.35 -21.90
N TRP A 360 -4.17 1.57 -21.08
CA TRP A 360 -5.20 0.56 -20.81
C TRP A 360 -6.01 0.21 -22.07
N ARG A 361 -6.37 1.20 -22.90
CA ARG A 361 -7.08 0.97 -24.16
C ARG A 361 -6.23 0.26 -25.24
N SER A 362 -4.91 0.35 -25.13
CA SER A 362 -3.98 -0.29 -26.07
C SER A 362 -3.61 -1.73 -25.68
N TYR A 363 -4.13 -2.22 -24.56
CA TYR A 363 -3.98 -3.60 -24.08
C TYR A 363 -5.24 -4.39 -24.41
#